data_AF-A0A7X6PMY8-F1
#
_entry.id   AF-A0A7X6PMY8-F1
#
_cell.length_a   1.000
_cell.length_b   1.000
_cell.length_c   1.000
_cell.angle_alpha   90.00
_cell.angle_beta   90.00
_cell.angle_gamma   90.00
#
_symmetry.space_group_name_H-M   'P 1'
#
loop_
_entity.id
_entity.type
_entity.pdbx_description
1 polymer ?
#
loop_
_entity_poly.entity_id
_entity_poly.type
_entity_poly.pdbx_seq_one_letter_code
_entity_poly.pdbx_strand_id
1 'polypeptide(L)'
;MSSTTPQPAAAGQVQGERREIFSSRWAFLLAAIGSAVGLGNIWRFPYVAYDNGGGAFLIPYLVALLSAGIPLLFLDYALGHRYRGSAPLVFRRIKSWAEPVGWVQVGVSFFITIYYAAIIGWAALYAVKSFNKAWGDDPNAYFFGDFLQFDETATFSTDFVPQIALALAGVWIAAIVVLAIGVDKGIGKVSKVFIPLLAVLFLIVVVQALLLPGAATGLDALFTPDWGALANGTVWIAAYGQIFFSLSVSFGIMLTYSSYLRPRTNLTGTGLTTAFANSSFEVLAGVGVFAALGFMAVQQSVAVDEVATS
;
A
#
# COMPACT_ATOMS: atom_id res chain seq x y z
N MET A 1 -35.70 56.13 -37.82
CA MET A 1 -35.85 54.69 -37.60
C MET A 1 -34.58 54.00 -38.09
N SER A 2 -33.66 53.72 -37.18
CA SER A 2 -32.44 52.93 -37.42
C SER A 2 -32.44 51.85 -36.35
N SER A 3 -32.95 50.67 -36.69
CA SER A 3 -33.07 49.54 -35.80
C SER A 3 -31.71 48.85 -35.66
N THR A 4 -31.01 49.13 -34.58
CA THR A 4 -29.85 48.36 -34.12
C THR A 4 -30.34 47.06 -33.48
N THR A 5 -30.20 45.95 -34.19
CA THR A 5 -30.36 44.61 -33.61
C THR A 5 -29.18 44.35 -32.65
N PRO A 6 -29.40 43.98 -31.38
CA PRO A 6 -28.30 43.61 -30.49
C PRO A 6 -27.73 42.26 -30.95
N GLN A 7 -26.43 42.22 -31.18
CA GLN A 7 -25.68 40.99 -31.40
C GLN A 7 -25.76 40.12 -30.13
N PRO A 8 -26.09 38.82 -30.21
CA PRO A 8 -26.17 37.99 -29.02
C PRO A 8 -24.77 37.90 -28.40
N ALA A 9 -24.68 38.30 -27.13
CA ALA A 9 -23.48 38.20 -26.33
C ALA A 9 -22.92 36.78 -26.42
N ALA A 10 -21.64 36.66 -26.76
CA ALA A 10 -20.91 35.40 -26.76
C ALA A 10 -21.11 34.72 -25.40
N ALA A 11 -21.86 33.61 -25.41
CA ALA A 11 -21.99 32.76 -24.25
C ALA A 11 -20.59 32.42 -23.76
N GLY A 12 -20.28 32.80 -22.52
CA GLY A 12 -18.99 32.55 -21.89
C GLY A 12 -18.65 31.09 -22.06
N GLN A 13 -17.57 30.82 -22.79
CA GLN A 13 -16.95 29.51 -22.77
C GLN A 13 -16.57 29.25 -21.31
N VAL A 14 -17.34 28.40 -20.64
CA VAL A 14 -16.91 27.76 -19.40
C VAL A 14 -15.64 27.03 -19.80
N GLN A 15 -14.48 27.63 -19.53
CA GLN A 15 -13.19 26.95 -19.62
C GLN A 15 -13.29 25.81 -18.61
N GLY A 16 -13.69 24.62 -19.09
CA GLY A 16 -13.62 23.43 -18.25
C GLY A 16 -12.19 23.35 -17.74
N GLU A 17 -12.02 23.42 -16.43
CA GLU A 17 -10.72 23.35 -15.78
C GLU A 17 -9.95 22.18 -16.41
N ARG A 18 -8.82 22.49 -17.07
CA ARG A 18 -7.99 21.44 -17.65
C ARG A 18 -7.59 20.52 -16.52
N ARG A 19 -8.06 19.27 -16.57
CA ARG A 19 -7.70 18.24 -15.59
C ARG A 19 -6.20 18.26 -15.36
N GLU A 20 -5.83 18.35 -14.09
CA GLU A 20 -4.42 18.29 -13.69
C GLU A 20 -3.77 17.03 -14.28
N ILE A 21 -2.46 17.08 -14.50
CA ILE A 21 -1.70 15.95 -15.02
C ILE A 21 -0.42 15.81 -14.21
N PHE A 22 0.09 14.59 -14.08
CA PHE A 22 1.44 14.40 -13.56
C PHE A 22 2.46 15.13 -14.44
N SER A 23 3.30 15.95 -13.80
CA SER A 23 4.35 16.74 -14.44
C SER A 23 5.36 15.85 -15.17
N SER A 24 5.63 14.66 -14.63
CA SER A 24 6.64 13.73 -15.13
C SER A 24 6.23 12.26 -14.94
N ARG A 25 6.77 11.39 -15.79
CA ARG A 25 6.61 9.93 -15.65
C ARG A 25 7.12 9.43 -14.31
N TRP A 26 8.20 10.01 -13.80
CA TRP A 26 8.76 9.71 -12.48
C TRP A 26 7.81 10.05 -11.33
N ALA A 27 7.08 11.17 -11.41
CA ALA A 27 6.07 11.51 -10.40
C ALA A 27 4.97 10.45 -10.33
N PHE A 28 4.47 10.03 -11.49
CA PHE A 28 3.48 8.96 -11.57
C PHE A 28 4.04 7.62 -11.07
N LEU A 29 5.24 7.24 -11.53
CA LEU A 29 5.86 5.97 -11.14
C LEU A 29 6.06 5.88 -9.63
N LEU A 30 6.56 6.94 -8.99
CA LEU A 30 6.76 6.96 -7.54
C LEU A 30 5.43 6.97 -6.78
N ALA A 31 4.41 7.67 -7.28
CA ALA A 31 3.06 7.60 -6.71
C ALA A 31 2.46 6.19 -6.84
N ALA A 32 2.68 5.52 -7.98
CA ALA A 32 2.22 4.15 -8.20
C ALA A 32 2.98 3.15 -7.31
N ILE A 33 4.31 3.28 -7.20
CA ILE A 33 5.10 2.45 -6.27
C ILE A 33 4.65 2.71 -4.83
N GLY A 34 4.44 3.96 -4.44
CA GLY A 34 3.99 4.32 -3.09
C GLY A 34 2.58 3.86 -2.74
N SER A 35 1.73 3.64 -3.74
CA SER A 35 0.42 3.04 -3.53
C SER A 35 0.46 1.50 -3.49
N ALA A 36 1.46 0.87 -4.11
CA ALA A 36 1.61 -0.59 -4.09
C ALA A 36 2.40 -1.05 -2.85
N VAL A 37 3.49 -0.34 -2.52
CA VAL A 37 4.31 -0.63 -1.35
C VAL A 37 3.62 -0.09 -0.10
N GLY A 38 2.98 -0.99 0.65
CA GLY A 38 2.28 -0.68 1.89
C GLY A 38 2.85 -1.42 3.10
N LEU A 39 2.19 -1.24 4.25
CA LEU A 39 2.51 -1.97 5.47
C LEU A 39 2.43 -3.48 5.24
N GLY A 40 1.43 -3.96 4.48
CA GLY A 40 1.26 -5.38 4.15
C GLY A 40 2.50 -6.03 3.50
N ASN A 41 3.32 -5.27 2.78
CA ASN A 41 4.57 -5.77 2.21
C ASN A 41 5.60 -6.12 3.29
N ILE A 42 5.55 -5.41 4.43
CA ILE A 42 6.55 -5.53 5.50
C ILE A 42 6.29 -6.72 6.40
N TRP A 43 5.05 -6.92 6.86
CA TRP A 43 4.71 -8.00 7.80
C TRP A 43 4.00 -9.16 7.10
N ARG A 44 2.95 -8.90 6.32
CA ARG A 44 2.10 -9.97 5.76
C ARG A 44 2.83 -10.87 4.77
N PHE A 45 3.60 -10.32 3.83
CA PHE A 45 4.35 -11.14 2.86
C PHE A 45 5.28 -12.16 3.54
N PRO A 46 6.18 -11.75 4.48
CA PRO A 46 7.05 -12.71 5.17
C PRO A 46 6.27 -13.87 5.81
N TYR A 47 5.20 -13.58 6.57
CA TYR A 47 4.41 -14.62 7.23
C TYR A 47 3.70 -15.53 6.23
N VAL A 48 3.06 -14.97 5.20
CA VAL A 48 2.39 -15.78 4.17
C VAL A 48 3.39 -16.66 3.43
N ALA A 49 4.59 -16.16 3.14
CA ALA A 49 5.63 -16.96 2.48
C ALA A 49 6.07 -18.12 3.38
N TYR A 50 6.31 -17.85 4.65
CA TYR A 50 6.71 -18.85 5.62
C TYR A 50 5.66 -19.96 5.81
N ASP A 51 4.40 -19.57 6.10
CA ASP A 51 3.29 -20.50 6.34
C ASP A 51 2.93 -21.39 5.13
N ASN A 52 3.35 -20.98 3.92
CA ASN A 52 2.98 -21.63 2.66
C ASN A 52 4.18 -22.30 1.96
N GLY A 53 5.17 -22.75 2.75
CA GLY A 53 6.30 -23.55 2.26
C GLY A 53 7.61 -22.79 2.10
N GLY A 54 7.76 -21.66 2.80
CA GLY A 54 8.98 -20.86 2.84
C GLY A 54 9.47 -20.48 1.45
N GLY A 55 10.69 -20.92 1.12
CA GLY A 55 11.32 -20.60 -0.16
C GLY A 55 10.55 -21.10 -1.38
N ALA A 56 9.80 -22.20 -1.24
CA ALA A 56 9.01 -22.76 -2.35
C ALA A 56 7.85 -21.84 -2.75
N PHE A 57 7.31 -21.04 -1.81
CA PHE A 57 6.21 -20.10 -2.05
C PHE A 57 6.54 -19.02 -3.10
N LEU A 58 7.82 -18.72 -3.31
CA LEU A 58 8.25 -17.73 -4.31
C LEU A 58 7.85 -18.13 -5.74
N ILE A 59 7.71 -19.43 -6.03
CA ILE A 59 7.26 -19.93 -7.34
C ILE A 59 5.81 -19.55 -7.62
N PRO A 60 4.81 -19.99 -6.81
CA PRO A 60 3.41 -19.61 -7.03
C PRO A 60 3.22 -18.10 -6.93
N TYR A 61 3.99 -17.41 -6.07
CA TYR A 61 3.99 -15.95 -6.00
C TYR A 61 4.42 -15.29 -7.32
N LEU A 62 5.54 -15.71 -7.91
CA LEU A 62 6.00 -15.18 -9.21
C LEU A 62 5.05 -15.54 -10.35
N VAL A 63 4.48 -16.75 -10.34
CA VAL A 63 3.45 -17.14 -11.32
C VAL A 63 2.24 -16.23 -11.19
N ALA A 64 1.72 -15.99 -9.98
CA ALA A 64 0.59 -15.11 -9.74
C ALA A 64 0.87 -13.65 -10.15
N LEU A 65 2.09 -13.16 -9.92
CA LEU A 65 2.55 -11.84 -10.36
C LEU A 65 2.48 -11.71 -11.89
N LEU A 66 3.02 -12.69 -12.61
CA LEU A 66 3.10 -12.66 -14.07
C LEU A 66 1.76 -12.96 -14.76
N SER A 67 0.95 -13.85 -14.20
CA SER A 67 -0.30 -14.32 -14.81
C SER A 67 -1.52 -13.45 -14.48
N ALA A 68 -1.54 -12.83 -13.30
CA ALA A 68 -2.68 -12.04 -12.82
C ALA A 68 -2.29 -10.62 -12.39
N GLY A 69 -1.25 -10.47 -11.57
CA GLY A 69 -0.87 -9.16 -11.02
C GLY A 69 -0.57 -8.11 -12.09
N ILE A 70 0.41 -8.39 -12.96
CA ILE A 70 0.81 -7.48 -14.04
C ILE A 70 -0.32 -7.28 -15.07
N PRO A 71 -1.01 -8.34 -15.57
CA PRO A 71 -2.12 -8.16 -16.49
C PRO A 71 -3.27 -7.31 -15.93
N LEU A 72 -3.66 -7.50 -14.67
CA LEU A 72 -4.71 -6.70 -14.02
C LEU A 72 -4.26 -5.25 -13.79
N LEU A 73 -3.00 -5.05 -13.39
CA LEU A 73 -2.42 -3.70 -13.28
C LEU A 73 -2.44 -2.97 -14.63
N PHE A 74 -2.08 -3.65 -15.71
CA PHE A 74 -2.14 -3.11 -17.06
C PHE A 74 -3.56 -2.81 -17.50
N LEU A 75 -4.53 -3.64 -17.12
CA LEU A 75 -5.95 -3.39 -17.38
C LEU A 75 -6.39 -2.09 -16.71
N ASP A 76 -6.09 -1.90 -15.42
CA ASP A 76 -6.41 -0.67 -14.68
C ASP A 76 -5.75 0.55 -15.34
N TYR A 77 -4.47 0.44 -15.71
CA TYR A 77 -3.75 1.50 -16.41
C TYR A 77 -4.38 1.84 -17.76
N ALA A 78 -4.72 0.84 -18.56
CA ALA A 78 -5.29 1.03 -19.89
C ALA A 78 -6.68 1.67 -19.81
N LEU A 79 -7.54 1.19 -18.90
CA LEU A 79 -8.88 1.73 -18.70
C LEU A 79 -8.84 3.16 -18.18
N GLY A 80 -8.05 3.43 -17.14
CA GLY A 80 -7.91 4.76 -16.58
C GLY A 80 -7.31 5.76 -17.57
N HIS A 81 -6.28 5.36 -18.30
CA HIS A 81 -5.65 6.20 -19.32
C HIS A 81 -6.57 6.49 -20.51
N ARG A 82 -7.31 5.48 -21.00
CA ARG A 82 -8.21 5.61 -22.14
C ARG A 82 -9.45 6.43 -21.81
N TYR A 83 -10.13 6.09 -20.73
CA TYR A 83 -11.44 6.67 -20.40
C TYR A 83 -11.35 7.89 -19.49
N ARG A 84 -10.19 8.22 -18.92
CA ARG A 84 -9.90 9.47 -18.19
C ARG A 84 -10.97 9.90 -17.19
N GLY A 85 -11.22 9.12 -16.14
CA GLY A 85 -12.21 9.39 -15.10
C GLY A 85 -11.79 8.87 -13.73
N SER A 86 -12.64 9.05 -12.72
CA SER A 86 -12.62 8.23 -11.50
C SER A 86 -13.13 6.81 -11.82
N ALA A 87 -12.93 5.85 -10.91
CA ALA A 87 -13.38 4.47 -11.11
C ALA A 87 -14.84 4.34 -11.61
N PRO A 88 -15.88 4.89 -10.94
CA PRO A 88 -17.25 4.81 -11.44
C PRO A 88 -17.43 5.41 -12.85
N LEU A 89 -16.79 6.56 -13.10
CA LEU A 89 -16.91 7.27 -14.36
C LEU A 89 -16.24 6.53 -15.53
N VAL A 90 -15.12 5.85 -15.28
CA VAL A 90 -14.45 5.01 -16.28
C VAL A 90 -15.37 3.85 -16.69
N PHE A 91 -15.93 3.13 -15.72
CA PHE A 91 -16.84 2.02 -16.04
C PHE A 91 -18.12 2.48 -16.72
N ARG A 92 -18.71 3.61 -16.29
CA ARG A 92 -19.85 4.24 -16.96
C ARG A 92 -19.57 4.58 -18.43
N ARG A 93 -18.36 5.08 -18.74
CA ARG A 93 -17.93 5.41 -20.12
C ARG A 93 -17.69 4.16 -20.98
N ILE A 94 -17.43 3.01 -20.38
CA ILE A 94 -17.41 1.73 -21.08
C ILE A 94 -18.85 1.31 -21.39
N LYS A 95 -19.67 1.12 -20.34
CA LYS A 95 -21.09 0.82 -20.40
C LYS A 95 -21.76 1.28 -19.11
N SER A 96 -22.97 1.85 -19.20
CA SER A 96 -23.72 2.33 -18.03
C SER A 96 -23.97 1.24 -16.98
N TRP A 97 -24.22 0.00 -17.39
CA TRP A 97 -24.46 -1.11 -16.46
C TRP A 97 -23.21 -1.52 -15.65
N ALA A 98 -22.01 -1.15 -16.11
CA ALA A 98 -20.75 -1.47 -15.42
C ALA A 98 -20.38 -0.40 -14.37
N GLU A 99 -21.05 0.76 -14.35
CA GLU A 99 -20.83 1.83 -13.36
C GLU A 99 -20.78 1.36 -11.90
N PRO A 100 -21.64 0.43 -11.44
CA PRO A 100 -21.59 -0.10 -10.07
C PRO A 100 -20.24 -0.75 -9.70
N VAL A 101 -19.51 -1.33 -10.65
CA VAL A 101 -18.18 -1.92 -10.40
C VAL A 101 -17.23 -0.88 -9.84
N GLY A 102 -17.22 0.33 -10.42
CA GLY A 102 -16.38 1.42 -9.93
C GLY A 102 -16.81 1.93 -8.55
N TRP A 103 -18.10 1.87 -8.21
CA TRP A 103 -18.56 2.23 -6.87
C TRP A 103 -18.15 1.22 -5.81
N VAL A 104 -18.09 -0.07 -6.15
CA VAL A 104 -17.51 -1.10 -5.27
C VAL A 104 -16.04 -0.78 -4.99
N GLN A 105 -15.26 -0.40 -6.02
CA GLN A 105 -13.85 -0.01 -5.84
C GLN A 105 -13.69 1.20 -4.90
N VAL A 106 -14.57 2.20 -5.03
CA VAL A 106 -14.61 3.36 -4.12
C VAL A 106 -14.97 2.93 -2.70
N GLY A 107 -15.95 2.03 -2.52
CA GLY A 107 -16.33 1.47 -1.22
C GLY A 107 -15.17 0.74 -0.54
N VAL A 108 -14.45 -0.12 -1.26
CA VAL A 108 -13.26 -0.81 -0.76
C VAL A 108 -12.21 0.21 -0.29
N SER A 109 -11.90 1.21 -1.13
CA SER A 109 -10.93 2.27 -0.78
C SER A 109 -11.36 3.07 0.45
N PHE A 110 -12.67 3.35 0.59
CA PHE A 110 -13.23 4.05 1.74
C PHE A 110 -13.00 3.28 3.05
N PHE A 111 -13.37 1.99 3.09
CA PHE A 111 -13.15 1.17 4.28
C PHE A 111 -11.68 1.01 4.63
N ILE A 112 -10.81 0.82 3.63
CA ILE A 112 -9.35 0.76 3.84
C ILE A 112 -8.85 2.05 4.49
N THR A 113 -9.29 3.21 3.99
CA THR A 113 -8.83 4.50 4.49
C THR A 113 -9.20 4.72 5.97
N ILE A 114 -10.36 4.25 6.41
CA ILE A 114 -10.82 4.40 7.80
C ILE A 114 -9.82 3.77 8.79
N TYR A 115 -9.45 2.51 8.60
CA TYR A 115 -8.59 1.81 9.55
C TYR A 115 -7.10 2.10 9.32
N TYR A 116 -6.65 2.29 8.07
CA TYR A 116 -5.24 2.62 7.80
C TYR A 116 -4.83 3.96 8.41
N ALA A 117 -5.74 4.94 8.45
CA ALA A 117 -5.46 6.22 9.11
C ALA A 117 -5.14 6.05 10.60
N ALA A 118 -5.81 5.12 11.29
CA ALA A 118 -5.53 4.80 12.68
C ALA A 118 -4.13 4.17 12.86
N ILE A 119 -3.78 3.21 12.00
CA ILE A 119 -2.45 2.56 12.03
C ILE A 119 -1.33 3.58 11.82
N ILE A 120 -1.50 4.53 10.88
CA ILE A 120 -0.52 5.61 10.67
C ILE A 120 -0.43 6.49 11.92
N GLY A 121 -1.57 6.80 12.56
CA GLY A 121 -1.59 7.54 13.82
C GLY A 121 -0.83 6.83 14.95
N TRP A 122 -0.99 5.50 15.07
CA TRP A 122 -0.24 4.70 16.03
C TRP A 122 1.26 4.73 15.73
N ALA A 123 1.65 4.51 14.47
CA ALA A 123 3.05 4.54 14.06
C ALA A 123 3.70 5.91 14.34
N ALA A 124 2.98 7.02 14.12
CA ALA A 124 3.46 8.36 14.42
C ALA A 124 3.69 8.58 15.92
N LEU A 125 2.76 8.11 16.76
CA LEU A 125 2.91 8.17 18.21
C LEU A 125 4.07 7.30 18.70
N TYR A 126 4.22 6.09 18.15
CA TYR A 126 5.33 5.18 18.45
C TYR A 126 6.68 5.76 18.02
N ALA A 127 6.73 6.45 16.88
CA ALA A 127 7.93 7.16 16.45
C ALA A 127 8.38 8.21 17.47
N VAL A 128 7.45 8.97 18.07
CA VAL A 128 7.76 9.94 19.14
C VAL A 128 8.13 9.22 20.44
N LYS A 129 7.41 8.17 20.82
CA LYS A 129 7.69 7.35 22.02
C LYS A 129 8.98 6.53 21.90
N SER A 130 9.56 6.42 20.71
CA SER A 130 10.84 5.73 20.51
C SER A 130 12.03 6.48 21.10
N PHE A 131 11.95 7.81 21.25
CA PHE A 131 13.04 8.62 21.81
C PHE A 131 13.33 8.31 23.28
N ASN A 132 12.32 7.87 24.03
CA ASN A 132 12.45 7.50 25.45
C ASN A 132 12.12 6.02 25.72
N LYS A 133 11.88 5.22 24.67
CA LYS A 133 11.47 3.81 24.76
C LYS A 133 10.32 3.62 25.76
N ALA A 134 9.25 4.39 25.58
CA ALA A 134 8.15 4.46 26.55
C ALA A 134 7.44 3.13 26.83
N TRP A 135 7.64 2.12 25.98
CA TRP A 135 7.08 0.78 26.12
C TRP A 135 7.80 -0.10 27.15
N GLY A 136 8.93 0.34 27.71
CA GLY A 136 9.62 -0.36 28.79
C GLY A 136 10.04 -1.78 28.43
N ASP A 137 9.99 -2.67 29.43
CA ASP A 137 10.43 -4.06 29.34
C ASP A 137 9.37 -5.00 28.75
N ASP A 138 8.09 -4.61 28.76
CA ASP A 138 6.97 -5.39 28.18
C ASP A 138 6.18 -4.56 27.15
N PRO A 139 6.61 -4.59 25.86
CA PRO A 139 5.94 -3.87 24.80
C PRO A 139 4.50 -4.31 24.55
N ASN A 140 4.18 -5.58 24.80
CA ASN A 140 2.86 -6.13 24.54
C ASN A 140 1.85 -5.63 25.57
N ALA A 141 2.18 -5.71 26.86
CA ALA A 141 1.35 -5.13 27.92
C ALA A 141 1.16 -3.63 27.74
N TYR A 142 2.23 -2.91 27.36
CA TYR A 142 2.16 -1.48 27.07
C TYR A 142 1.22 -1.17 25.89
N PHE A 143 1.31 -1.92 24.79
CA PHE A 143 0.50 -1.66 23.61
C PHE A 143 -0.99 -1.86 23.88
N PHE A 144 -1.38 -2.99 24.46
CA PHE A 144 -2.79 -3.29 24.69
C PHE A 144 -3.38 -2.55 25.90
N GLY A 145 -2.65 -2.48 27.00
CA GLY A 145 -3.10 -1.85 28.24
C GLY A 145 -2.99 -0.32 28.19
N ASP A 146 -1.77 0.21 28.19
CA ASP A 146 -1.54 1.64 28.40
C ASP A 146 -1.77 2.48 27.14
N PHE A 147 -1.40 1.95 25.98
CA PHE A 147 -1.45 2.70 24.73
C PHE A 147 -2.83 2.66 24.07
N LEU A 148 -3.34 1.45 23.78
CA LEU A 148 -4.66 1.26 23.17
C LEU A 148 -5.81 1.41 24.17
N GLN A 149 -5.57 1.15 25.46
CA GLN A 149 -6.64 1.04 26.47
C GLN A 149 -7.71 0.04 26.02
N PHE A 150 -7.25 -1.11 25.53
CA PHE A 150 -8.10 -2.13 24.94
C PHE A 150 -8.99 -2.78 26.01
N ASP A 151 -10.31 -2.74 25.79
CA ASP A 151 -11.30 -3.41 26.63
C ASP A 151 -11.73 -4.73 25.96
N GLU A 152 -11.35 -5.85 26.57
CA GLU A 152 -11.69 -7.20 26.09
C GLU A 152 -13.18 -7.53 26.22
N THR A 153 -13.93 -6.78 27.04
CA THR A 153 -15.32 -7.10 27.39
C THR A 153 -16.37 -6.44 26.49
N ALA A 154 -15.98 -5.41 25.73
CA ALA A 154 -16.88 -4.62 24.90
C ALA A 154 -16.45 -4.60 23.43
N THR A 155 -17.31 -5.10 22.54
CA THR A 155 -17.11 -4.98 21.08
C THR A 155 -17.27 -3.54 20.58
N PHE A 156 -18.04 -2.72 21.31
CA PHE A 156 -18.25 -1.31 20.99
C PHE A 156 -18.08 -0.49 22.26
N SER A 157 -17.12 0.44 22.23
CA SER A 157 -16.94 1.44 23.27
C SER A 157 -17.05 2.84 22.67
N THR A 158 -17.62 3.75 23.45
CA THR A 158 -17.66 5.19 23.14
C THR A 158 -16.49 5.96 23.72
N ASP A 159 -15.64 5.28 24.49
CA ASP A 159 -14.46 5.88 25.10
C ASP A 159 -13.37 6.05 24.04
N PHE A 160 -12.85 7.25 23.93
CA PHE A 160 -11.81 7.59 22.98
C PHE A 160 -10.51 7.91 23.71
N VAL A 161 -9.41 7.31 23.25
CA VAL A 161 -8.08 7.62 23.75
C VAL A 161 -7.60 8.95 23.15
N PRO A 162 -7.47 10.05 23.93
CA PRO A 162 -7.26 11.38 23.36
C PRO A 162 -5.98 11.51 22.53
N GLN A 163 -4.89 10.85 22.94
CA GLN A 163 -3.63 10.83 22.19
C GLN A 163 -3.80 10.21 20.79
N ILE A 164 -4.55 9.11 20.68
CA ILE A 164 -4.82 8.43 19.40
C ILE A 164 -5.77 9.27 18.55
N ALA A 165 -6.81 9.85 19.16
CA ALA A 165 -7.77 10.72 18.46
C ALA A 165 -7.08 11.95 17.84
N LEU A 166 -6.17 12.61 18.58
CA LEU A 166 -5.40 13.74 18.08
C LEU A 166 -4.43 13.33 16.95
N ALA A 167 -3.75 12.19 17.09
CA ALA A 167 -2.89 11.67 16.03
C ALA A 167 -3.69 11.36 14.75
N LEU A 168 -4.85 10.71 14.90
CA LEU A 168 -5.76 10.41 13.80
C LEU A 168 -6.26 11.68 13.11
N ALA A 169 -6.66 12.70 13.88
CA ALA A 169 -7.05 14.01 13.34
C ALA A 169 -5.90 14.65 12.55
N GLY A 170 -4.66 14.56 13.06
CA GLY A 170 -3.47 15.04 12.36
C GLY A 170 -3.24 14.33 11.02
N VAL A 171 -3.39 12.99 10.98
CA VAL A 171 -3.28 12.19 9.75
C VAL A 171 -4.32 12.62 8.72
N TRP A 172 -5.58 12.80 9.14
CA TRP A 172 -6.65 13.26 8.24
C TRP A 172 -6.41 14.67 7.71
N ILE A 173 -5.98 15.60 8.57
CA ILE A 173 -5.63 16.97 8.14
C ILE A 173 -4.50 16.92 7.11
N ALA A 174 -3.43 16.17 7.38
CA ALA A 174 -2.32 16.02 6.44
C ALA A 174 -2.78 15.42 5.10
N ALA A 175 -3.62 14.38 5.12
CA ALA A 175 -4.17 13.78 3.91
C ALA A 175 -5.03 14.77 3.12
N ILE A 176 -5.93 15.51 3.79
CA ILE A 176 -6.78 16.54 3.15
C ILE A 176 -5.92 17.64 2.53
N VAL A 177 -4.88 18.10 3.23
CA VAL A 177 -3.96 19.12 2.71
C VAL A 177 -3.23 18.62 1.45
N VAL A 178 -2.70 17.39 1.47
CA VAL A 178 -2.03 16.80 0.30
C VAL A 178 -2.99 16.66 -0.88
N LEU A 179 -4.24 16.23 -0.64
CA LEU A 179 -5.26 16.12 -1.68
C LEU A 179 -5.69 17.49 -2.22
N ALA A 180 -5.84 18.49 -1.36
CA ALA A 180 -6.22 19.85 -1.73
C ALA A 180 -5.16 20.55 -2.59
N ILE A 181 -3.86 20.23 -2.41
CA ILE A 181 -2.77 20.73 -3.24
C ILE A 181 -2.82 20.15 -4.67
N GLY A 182 -3.47 19.00 -4.85
CA GLY A 182 -3.65 18.35 -6.15
C GLY A 182 -2.74 17.13 -6.38
N VAL A 183 -2.93 16.49 -7.53
CA VAL A 183 -2.31 15.19 -7.84
C VAL A 183 -0.82 15.32 -8.14
N ASP A 184 -0.39 16.37 -8.84
CA ASP A 184 1.03 16.55 -9.16
C ASP A 184 1.78 17.23 -8.01
N LYS A 185 1.27 18.37 -7.56
CA LYS A 185 1.93 19.19 -6.53
C LYS A 185 1.79 18.61 -5.13
N GLY A 186 0.74 17.82 -4.86
CA GLY A 186 0.52 17.13 -3.60
C GLY A 186 1.08 15.71 -3.66
N ILE A 187 0.29 14.76 -4.15
CA ILE A 187 0.62 13.32 -4.18
C ILE A 187 1.97 13.09 -4.88
N GLY A 188 2.18 13.67 -6.05
CA GLY A 188 3.41 13.51 -6.83
C GLY A 188 4.66 14.03 -6.13
N LYS A 189 4.60 15.19 -5.45
CA LYS A 189 5.75 15.73 -4.70
C LYS A 189 6.02 14.95 -3.42
N VAL A 190 4.99 14.61 -2.67
CA VAL A 190 5.12 13.80 -1.45
C VAL A 190 5.74 12.46 -1.80
N SER A 191 5.23 11.77 -2.83
CA SER A 191 5.77 10.47 -3.26
C SER A 191 7.23 10.54 -3.72
N LYS A 192 7.64 11.65 -4.36
CA LYS A 192 9.05 11.87 -4.74
C LYS A 192 10.02 11.92 -3.57
N VAL A 193 9.55 12.29 -2.38
CA VAL A 193 10.37 12.38 -1.18
C VAL A 193 10.23 11.12 -0.34
N PHE A 194 9.00 10.73 -0.01
CA PHE A 194 8.75 9.66 0.96
C PHE A 194 9.07 8.26 0.44
N ILE A 195 8.93 7.99 -0.87
CA ILE A 195 9.21 6.65 -1.40
C ILE A 195 10.71 6.34 -1.44
N PRO A 196 11.59 7.23 -1.94
CA PRO A 196 13.03 7.02 -1.79
C PRO A 196 13.47 7.00 -0.33
N LEU A 197 12.90 7.88 0.52
CA LEU A 197 13.21 7.91 1.94
C LEU A 197 12.86 6.56 2.62
N LEU A 198 11.66 6.03 2.36
CA LEU A 198 11.23 4.73 2.84
C LEU A 198 12.21 3.64 2.40
N ALA A 199 12.55 3.58 1.11
CA ALA A 199 13.48 2.57 0.60
C ALA A 199 14.86 2.63 1.27
N VAL A 200 15.41 3.84 1.47
CA VAL A 200 16.72 4.02 2.12
C VAL A 200 16.66 3.65 3.60
N LEU A 201 15.69 4.17 4.35
CA LEU A 201 15.56 3.88 5.78
C LEU A 201 15.32 2.38 6.01
N PHE A 202 14.47 1.78 5.18
CA PHE A 202 14.18 0.36 5.27
C PHE A 202 15.41 -0.48 4.94
N LEU A 203 16.17 -0.13 3.91
CA LEU A 203 17.42 -0.81 3.58
C LEU A 203 18.43 -0.75 4.75
N ILE A 204 18.54 0.40 5.42
CA ILE A 204 19.39 0.52 6.63
C ILE A 204 18.93 -0.46 7.70
N VAL A 205 17.63 -0.54 7.97
CA VAL A 205 17.07 -1.49 8.95
C VAL A 205 17.35 -2.95 8.54
N VAL A 206 17.17 -3.31 7.26
CA VAL A 206 17.47 -4.67 6.78
C VAL A 206 18.95 -5.00 6.94
N VAL A 207 19.85 -4.09 6.58
CA VAL A 207 21.29 -4.29 6.75
C VAL A 207 21.63 -4.47 8.23
N GLN A 208 21.05 -3.68 9.13
CA GLN A 208 21.25 -3.86 10.57
C GLN A 208 20.73 -5.21 11.06
N ALA A 209 19.53 -5.63 10.63
CA ALA A 209 18.95 -6.92 10.98
C ALA A 209 19.83 -8.10 10.54
N LEU A 210 20.41 -8.01 9.34
CA LEU A 210 21.33 -9.03 8.81
C LEU A 210 22.65 -9.14 9.59
N LEU A 211 23.07 -8.08 10.27
CA LEU A 211 24.28 -8.07 11.09
C LEU A 211 24.05 -8.62 12.51
N LEU A 212 22.80 -8.88 12.89
CA LEU A 212 22.48 -9.42 14.21
C LEU A 212 22.88 -10.91 14.33
N PRO A 213 23.35 -11.34 15.51
CA PRO A 213 23.66 -12.75 15.74
C PRO A 213 22.38 -13.61 15.67
N GLY A 214 22.39 -14.67 14.88
CA GLY A 214 21.20 -15.51 14.68
C GLY A 214 20.31 -15.13 13.49
N ALA A 215 20.65 -14.07 12.76
CA ALA A 215 19.93 -13.70 11.53
C ALA A 215 19.84 -14.86 10.51
N ALA A 216 20.91 -15.65 10.39
CA ALA A 216 20.96 -16.81 9.49
C ALA A 216 19.84 -17.83 9.80
N THR A 217 19.56 -18.10 11.08
CA THR A 217 18.50 -19.03 11.50
C THR A 217 17.12 -18.60 10.97
N GLY A 218 16.83 -17.31 11.02
CA GLY A 218 15.58 -16.79 10.48
C GLY A 218 15.53 -16.80 8.95
N LEU A 219 16.65 -16.51 8.27
CA LEU A 219 16.72 -16.62 6.81
C LEU A 219 16.56 -18.06 6.33
N ASP A 220 17.15 -19.03 7.04
CA ASP A 220 16.97 -20.45 6.75
C ASP A 220 15.50 -20.84 6.91
N ALA A 221 14.82 -20.35 7.96
CA ALA A 221 13.38 -20.57 8.14
C ALA A 221 12.56 -20.00 6.95
N LEU A 222 12.88 -18.81 6.46
CA LEU A 222 12.17 -18.19 5.34
C LEU A 222 12.46 -18.86 3.98
N PHE A 223 13.71 -19.22 3.70
CA PHE A 223 14.14 -19.64 2.37
C PHE A 223 14.32 -21.14 2.18
N THR A 224 14.28 -21.94 3.25
CA THR A 224 14.27 -23.41 3.11
C THR A 224 12.99 -23.82 2.37
N PRO A 225 13.10 -24.42 1.17
CA PRO A 225 11.93 -24.72 0.36
C PRO A 225 11.27 -26.02 0.79
N ASP A 226 9.98 -25.97 1.12
CA ASP A 226 9.14 -27.17 1.20
C ASP A 226 8.46 -27.41 -0.15
N TRP A 227 9.03 -28.33 -0.94
CA TRP A 227 8.49 -28.69 -2.24
C TRP A 227 7.13 -29.39 -2.17
N GLY A 228 6.80 -30.02 -1.03
CA GLY A 228 5.51 -30.67 -0.81
C GLY A 228 4.36 -29.67 -0.78
N ALA A 229 4.61 -28.45 -0.28
CA ALA A 229 3.63 -27.37 -0.22
C ALA A 229 3.06 -27.00 -1.60
N LEU A 230 3.85 -27.14 -2.69
CA LEU A 230 3.41 -26.80 -4.04
C LEU A 230 2.27 -27.70 -4.57
N ALA A 231 2.12 -28.91 -4.01
CA ALA A 231 1.02 -29.80 -4.34
C ALA A 231 -0.31 -29.34 -3.72
N ASN A 232 -0.27 -28.45 -2.73
CA ASN A 232 -1.45 -27.94 -2.05
C ASN A 232 -2.02 -26.71 -2.79
N GLY A 233 -3.26 -26.80 -3.26
CA GLY A 233 -3.95 -25.70 -3.93
C GLY A 233 -4.11 -24.43 -3.07
N THR A 234 -4.13 -24.54 -1.73
CA THR A 234 -4.27 -23.36 -0.85
C THR A 234 -3.06 -22.44 -0.91
N VAL A 235 -1.86 -23.00 -1.14
CA VAL A 235 -0.61 -22.23 -1.33
C VAL A 235 -0.71 -21.32 -2.55
N TRP A 236 -1.30 -21.82 -3.63
CA TRP A 236 -1.55 -21.02 -4.84
C TRP A 236 -2.61 -19.95 -4.59
N ILE A 237 -3.69 -20.27 -3.89
CA ILE A 237 -4.71 -19.27 -3.51
C ILE A 237 -4.10 -18.16 -2.65
N ALA A 238 -3.24 -18.51 -1.69
CA ALA A 238 -2.51 -17.56 -0.86
C ALA A 238 -1.61 -16.64 -1.70
N ALA A 239 -0.88 -17.20 -2.68
CA ALA A 239 -0.04 -16.43 -3.59
C ALA A 239 -0.83 -15.42 -4.43
N TYR A 240 -1.93 -15.85 -5.06
CA TYR A 240 -2.80 -14.94 -5.84
C TYR A 240 -3.45 -13.88 -4.95
N GLY A 241 -3.88 -14.26 -3.75
CA GLY A 241 -4.39 -13.32 -2.75
C GLY A 241 -3.34 -12.29 -2.34
N GLN A 242 -2.10 -12.72 -2.07
CA GLN A 242 -1.00 -11.81 -1.73
C GLN A 242 -0.74 -10.80 -2.84
N ILE A 243 -0.62 -11.24 -4.10
CA ILE A 243 -0.41 -10.36 -5.25
C ILE A 243 -1.56 -9.36 -5.44
N PHE A 244 -2.80 -9.82 -5.28
CA PHE A 244 -3.98 -8.96 -5.46
C PHE A 244 -4.03 -7.81 -4.45
N PHE A 245 -3.83 -8.12 -3.17
CA PHE A 245 -3.79 -7.12 -2.10
C PHE A 245 -2.53 -6.26 -2.16
N SER A 246 -1.38 -6.84 -2.48
CA SER A 246 -0.10 -6.13 -2.51
C SER A 246 -0.04 -5.10 -3.63
N LEU A 247 -0.41 -5.46 -4.86
CA LEU A 247 -0.46 -4.47 -5.95
C LEU A 247 -1.69 -3.55 -5.87
N SER A 248 -2.61 -3.80 -4.93
CA SER A 248 -3.88 -3.08 -4.81
C SER A 248 -4.65 -3.00 -6.14
N VAL A 249 -4.55 -4.06 -6.95
CA VAL A 249 -5.21 -4.13 -8.25
C VAL A 249 -6.72 -4.18 -8.06
N SER A 250 -7.47 -3.58 -8.98
CA SER A 250 -8.93 -3.51 -8.89
C SER A 250 -9.47 -2.72 -7.69
N PHE A 251 -8.66 -1.91 -6.99
CA PHE A 251 -9.15 -0.99 -5.94
C PHE A 251 -9.50 0.39 -6.50
N GLY A 252 -9.30 0.61 -7.80
CA GLY A 252 -9.61 1.87 -8.48
C GLY A 252 -8.52 2.94 -8.32
N ILE A 253 -7.49 2.70 -7.50
CA ILE A 253 -6.37 3.63 -7.29
C ILE A 253 -5.54 3.79 -8.57
N MET A 254 -5.03 2.68 -9.11
CA MET A 254 -4.23 2.66 -10.34
C MET A 254 -5.00 3.12 -11.57
N LEU A 255 -6.28 2.76 -11.64
CA LEU A 255 -7.21 3.25 -12.64
C LEU A 255 -7.39 4.78 -12.54
N THR A 256 -7.53 5.31 -11.32
CA THR A 256 -7.64 6.76 -11.12
C THR A 256 -6.32 7.46 -11.41
N TYR A 257 -5.17 6.97 -10.94
CA TYR A 257 -3.85 7.61 -11.17
C TYR A 257 -3.49 7.66 -12.66
N SER A 258 -3.73 6.59 -13.41
CA SER A 258 -3.43 6.53 -14.86
C SER A 258 -4.28 7.51 -15.69
N SER A 259 -5.43 7.96 -15.17
CA SER A 259 -6.27 8.97 -15.82
C SER A 259 -5.65 10.39 -15.87
N TYR A 260 -4.67 10.65 -14.99
CA TYR A 260 -3.89 11.90 -14.92
C TYR A 260 -2.62 11.87 -15.79
N LEU A 261 -2.39 10.79 -16.55
CA LEU A 261 -1.26 10.71 -17.47
C LEU A 261 -1.50 11.49 -18.78
N ARG A 262 -0.41 11.95 -19.39
CA ARG A 262 -0.44 12.62 -20.71
C ARG A 262 -0.78 11.62 -21.81
N PRO A 263 -1.50 12.03 -22.88
CA PRO A 263 -1.74 11.16 -24.03
C PRO A 263 -0.44 10.56 -24.58
N ARG A 264 -0.51 9.32 -25.08
CA ARG A 264 0.63 8.56 -25.64
C ARG A 264 1.76 8.29 -24.62
N THR A 265 1.45 8.22 -23.33
CA THR A 265 2.41 7.77 -22.32
C THR A 265 2.61 6.25 -22.42
N ASN A 266 3.85 5.78 -22.30
CA ASN A 266 4.15 4.35 -22.21
C ASN A 266 3.69 3.83 -20.84
N LEU A 267 2.64 2.98 -20.84
CA LEU A 267 2.07 2.38 -19.63
C LEU A 267 2.77 1.06 -19.26
N THR A 268 3.27 0.33 -20.25
CA THR A 268 3.90 -0.99 -20.06
C THR A 268 5.15 -0.88 -19.21
N GLY A 269 6.06 0.04 -19.56
CA GLY A 269 7.30 0.23 -18.81
C GLY A 269 7.03 0.63 -17.37
N THR A 270 6.13 1.60 -17.15
CA THR A 270 5.77 2.03 -15.80
C THR A 270 5.10 0.94 -14.98
N GLY A 271 4.19 0.16 -15.58
CA GLY A 271 3.50 -0.90 -14.84
C GLY A 271 4.42 -2.09 -14.50
N LEU A 272 5.35 -2.47 -15.39
CA LEU A 272 6.37 -3.48 -15.06
C LEU A 272 7.25 -2.99 -13.91
N THR A 273 7.75 -1.76 -13.99
CA THR A 273 8.59 -1.22 -12.92
C THR A 273 7.84 -1.14 -11.60
N THR A 274 6.58 -0.69 -11.58
CA THR A 274 5.77 -0.67 -10.36
C THR A 274 5.58 -2.06 -9.77
N ALA A 275 5.21 -3.05 -10.60
CA ALA A 275 4.95 -4.41 -10.14
C ALA A 275 6.21 -5.08 -9.57
N PHE A 276 7.33 -5.01 -10.30
CA PHE A 276 8.59 -5.60 -9.82
C PHE A 276 9.20 -4.83 -8.65
N ALA A 277 9.07 -3.49 -8.60
CA ALA A 277 9.54 -2.72 -7.45
C ALA A 277 8.77 -3.11 -6.18
N ASN A 278 7.46 -3.29 -6.30
CA ASN A 278 6.61 -3.76 -5.21
C ASN A 278 7.05 -5.14 -4.70
N SER A 279 7.16 -6.12 -5.59
CA SER A 279 7.57 -7.50 -5.24
C SER A 279 9.00 -7.56 -4.69
N SER A 280 9.92 -6.77 -5.24
CA SER A 280 11.30 -6.71 -4.74
C SER A 280 11.35 -6.15 -3.32
N PHE A 281 10.51 -5.15 -3.03
CA PHE A 281 10.40 -4.60 -1.68
C PHE A 281 9.83 -5.62 -0.70
N GLU A 282 8.83 -6.41 -1.10
CA GLU A 282 8.29 -7.51 -0.27
C GLU A 282 9.34 -8.55 0.09
N VAL A 283 10.12 -9.01 -0.89
CA VAL A 283 11.19 -9.98 -0.64
C VAL A 283 12.27 -9.38 0.27
N LEU A 284 12.66 -8.12 0.04
CA LEU A 284 13.60 -7.41 0.91
C LEU A 284 13.06 -7.28 2.34
N ALA A 285 11.76 -7.05 2.50
CA ALA A 285 11.13 -7.00 3.80
C ALA A 285 11.07 -8.36 4.49
N GLY A 286 10.81 -9.43 3.74
CA GLY A 286 10.93 -10.81 4.20
C GLY A 286 12.30 -11.07 4.81
N VAL A 287 13.36 -10.69 4.10
CA VAL A 287 14.75 -10.79 4.58
C VAL A 287 14.96 -10.03 5.90
N GLY A 288 14.50 -8.78 5.98
CA GLY A 288 14.67 -7.95 7.18
C GLY A 288 13.91 -8.49 8.40
N VAL A 289 12.65 -8.86 8.22
CA VAL A 289 11.79 -9.37 9.30
C VAL A 289 12.32 -10.71 9.82
N PHE A 290 12.61 -11.66 8.94
CA PHE A 290 13.10 -12.97 9.37
C PHE A 290 14.51 -12.90 9.95
N ALA A 291 15.38 -12.02 9.47
CA ALA A 291 16.67 -11.77 10.13
C ALA A 291 16.50 -11.29 11.58
N ALA A 292 15.56 -10.36 11.82
CA ALA A 292 15.26 -9.88 13.17
C ALA A 292 14.60 -10.97 14.05
N LEU A 293 13.66 -11.75 13.50
CA LEU A 293 13.05 -12.89 14.19
C LEU A 293 14.07 -13.97 14.55
N GLY A 294 15.02 -14.26 13.66
CA GLY A 294 16.12 -15.19 13.93
C GLY A 294 16.99 -14.75 15.11
N PHE A 295 17.30 -13.46 15.20
CA PHE A 295 17.98 -12.89 16.37
C PHE A 295 17.15 -13.07 17.66
N MET A 296 15.84 -12.80 17.62
CA MET A 296 14.96 -12.99 18.77
C MET A 296 14.89 -14.45 19.21
N ALA A 297 14.74 -15.38 18.26
CA ALA A 297 14.70 -16.82 18.51
C ALA A 297 15.98 -17.31 19.21
N VAL A 298 17.15 -16.88 18.72
CA VAL A 298 18.44 -17.24 19.33
C VAL A 298 18.60 -16.65 20.72
N GLN A 299 18.18 -15.40 20.95
CA GLN A 299 18.28 -14.77 22.28
C GLN A 299 17.34 -15.38 23.30
N GLN A 300 16.13 -15.76 22.89
CA GLN A 300 15.12 -16.38 23.75
C GLN A 300 15.30 -17.90 23.85
N SER A 301 16.21 -18.50 23.07
CA SER A 301 16.41 -19.95 22.98
C SER A 301 15.14 -20.72 22.60
N VAL A 302 14.35 -20.16 21.68
CA VAL A 302 13.10 -20.72 21.16
C VAL A 302 13.18 -20.93 19.65
N ALA A 303 12.23 -21.68 19.08
CA ALA A 303 12.14 -21.82 17.63
C ALA A 303 11.68 -20.51 16.95
N VAL A 304 12.03 -20.34 15.67
CA VAL A 304 11.57 -19.19 14.88
C VAL A 304 10.04 -19.17 14.77
N ASP A 305 9.40 -20.34 14.74
CA ASP A 305 7.94 -20.48 14.77
C ASP A 305 7.29 -19.81 15.99
N GLU A 306 7.92 -19.91 17.15
CA GLU A 306 7.38 -19.41 18.41
C GLU A 306 7.41 -17.88 18.45
N VAL A 307 8.47 -17.25 17.92
CA VAL A 307 8.57 -15.78 17.81
C VAL A 307 7.81 -15.21 16.61
N ALA A 308 7.54 -16.02 15.60
CA ALA A 308 6.73 -15.62 14.45
C ALA A 308 5.23 -15.57 14.80
N THR A 309 4.80 -16.34 15.81
CA THR A 309 3.40 -16.46 16.23
C THR A 309 3.06 -15.69 17.51
N SER A 310 4.06 -15.12 18.21
CA SER A 310 3.94 -14.29 19.41
C SER A 310 3.71 -12.81 19.11
#